data_AF-A0A3M1IY70-F1
#
_entry.id   AF-A0A3M1IY70-F1
#
_cell.length_a   1.000
_cell.length_b   1.000
_cell.length_c   1.000
_cell.angle_alpha   90.00
_cell.angle_beta   90.00
_cell.angle_gamma   90.00
#
_symmetry.space_group_name_H-M   'P 1'
#
loop_
_entity.id
_entity.type
_entity.pdbx_description
1 polymer ?
#
loop_
_entity_poly.entity_id
_entity_poly.type
_entity_poly.pdbx_seq_one_letter_code
_entity_poly.pdbx_strand_id
1 'polypeptide(L)'
;MNSADTVTLDLPEGVEIRGDIAPGYERVLGREALEFVVGIARKFEDERRALLARRDERQREWDAGALPDFLPETSDIRDGDWKIRGVPQDLQKRWVEITGPAERKMIINALNSGADVFMADFEDALSPTWSNLVEGQINLLDYWSAQISFTDPETGKAYEVGPAPAKLLVRPRGWHLPEEHVYVDGRPLAGAFMDFGLYFFHNAKASLAKGSGPYFYLPKLESHQEA
;
A
#
# COMPACT_ATOMS: atom_id res chain seq x y z
N MET A 1 16.52 -19.79 -29.11
CA MET A 1 16.72 -19.69 -27.65
C MET A 1 17.29 -18.31 -27.39
N ASN A 2 16.43 -17.32 -27.17
CA ASN A 2 16.89 -15.97 -26.84
C ASN A 2 17.26 -15.95 -25.36
N SER A 3 18.52 -15.63 -25.08
CA SER A 3 18.98 -15.16 -23.79
C SER A 3 18.08 -13.99 -23.38
N ALA A 4 17.15 -14.21 -22.45
CA ALA A 4 16.43 -13.13 -21.82
C ALA A 4 17.46 -12.36 -20.98
N ASP A 5 17.77 -11.13 -21.40
CA ASP A 5 18.64 -10.23 -20.64
C ASP A 5 18.11 -10.15 -19.20
N THR A 6 18.85 -10.75 -18.28
CA THR A 6 18.43 -10.82 -16.88
C THR A 6 18.60 -9.42 -16.30
N VAL A 7 17.48 -8.75 -16.03
CA VAL A 7 17.50 -7.42 -15.40
C VAL A 7 18.17 -7.56 -14.04
N THR A 8 19.35 -6.95 -13.90
CA THR A 8 20.11 -6.96 -12.65
C THR A 8 19.82 -5.66 -11.91
N LEU A 9 19.33 -5.77 -10.67
CA LEU A 9 19.07 -4.62 -9.80
C LEU A 9 20.33 -4.29 -8.98
N ASP A 10 20.62 -3.00 -8.82
CA ASP A 10 21.57 -2.52 -7.81
C ASP A 10 20.85 -2.45 -6.46
N LEU A 11 21.10 -3.45 -5.61
CA LEU A 11 20.41 -3.60 -4.33
C LEU A 11 21.14 -2.85 -3.21
N PRO A 12 20.39 -2.24 -2.27
CA PRO A 12 20.98 -1.70 -1.05
C PRO A 12 21.63 -2.80 -0.19
N GLU A 13 22.54 -2.41 0.70
CA GLU A 13 23.19 -3.36 1.63
C GLU A 13 22.16 -4.09 2.49
N GLY A 14 22.31 -5.40 2.62
CA GLY A 14 21.44 -6.26 3.42
C GLY A 14 20.11 -6.61 2.76
N VAL A 15 19.88 -6.20 1.50
CA VAL A 15 18.67 -6.52 0.74
C VAL A 15 18.88 -7.76 -0.13
N GLU A 16 17.93 -8.68 -0.08
CA GLU A 16 17.83 -9.83 -0.98
C GLU A 16 16.44 -9.83 -1.61
N ILE A 17 16.36 -9.88 -2.94
CA ILE A 17 15.10 -10.07 -3.67
C ILE A 17 15.07 -11.50 -4.22
N ARG A 18 14.10 -12.28 -3.76
CA ARG A 18 13.85 -13.68 -4.14
C ARG A 18 12.74 -13.81 -5.19
N GLY A 19 11.98 -12.75 -5.44
CA GLY A 19 10.99 -12.71 -6.50
C GLY A 19 11.63 -12.53 -7.88
N ASP A 20 11.02 -13.11 -8.90
CA ASP A 20 11.49 -12.97 -10.28
C ASP A 20 11.46 -11.50 -10.74
N ILE A 21 12.54 -11.03 -11.37
CA ILE A 21 12.62 -9.66 -11.90
C ILE A 21 12.24 -9.68 -13.37
N ALA A 22 10.97 -9.38 -13.66
CA ALA A 22 10.49 -9.20 -15.03
C ALA A 22 10.94 -7.82 -15.59
N PRO A 23 11.06 -7.68 -16.92
CA PRO A 23 11.34 -6.38 -17.53
C PRO A 23 10.34 -5.30 -17.10
N GLY A 24 10.85 -4.15 -16.68
CA GLY A 24 10.05 -3.03 -16.19
C GLY A 24 9.93 -2.97 -14.65
N TYR A 25 10.27 -4.04 -13.92
CA TYR A 25 10.22 -4.06 -12.46
C TYR A 25 11.26 -3.12 -11.84
N GLU A 26 12.38 -2.89 -12.53
CA GLU A 26 13.41 -1.92 -12.13
C GLU A 26 12.88 -0.49 -11.98
N ARG A 27 11.75 -0.16 -12.62
CA ARG A 27 11.09 1.15 -12.50
C ARG A 27 10.59 1.42 -11.08
N VAL A 28 10.16 0.38 -10.37
CA VAL A 28 9.64 0.51 -8.99
C VAL A 28 10.57 -0.06 -7.94
N LEU A 29 11.43 -1.01 -8.31
CA LEU A 29 12.45 -1.65 -7.46
C LEU A 29 13.85 -1.02 -7.64
N GLY A 30 13.93 0.25 -8.01
CA GLY A 30 15.19 0.97 -8.11
C GLY A 30 15.87 1.16 -6.73
N ARG A 31 17.20 1.31 -6.73
CA ARG A 31 18.02 1.42 -5.51
C ARG A 31 17.45 2.40 -4.50
N GLU A 32 17.16 3.64 -4.91
CA GLU A 32 16.71 4.69 -4.00
C GLU A 32 15.34 4.41 -3.39
N ALA A 33 14.44 3.76 -4.14
CA ALA A 33 13.14 3.33 -3.63
C ALA A 33 13.30 2.22 -2.59
N LEU A 34 14.20 1.27 -2.86
CA LEU A 34 14.52 0.19 -1.92
C LEU A 34 15.23 0.73 -0.67
N GLU A 35 16.16 1.68 -0.79
CA GLU A 35 16.80 2.35 0.35
C GLU A 35 15.77 3.03 1.25
N PHE A 36 14.76 3.68 0.66
CA PHE A 36 13.65 4.27 1.42
C PHE A 36 12.85 3.21 2.19
N VAL A 37 12.44 2.13 1.53
CA VAL A 37 11.70 1.02 2.16
C VAL A 37 12.53 0.35 3.26
N VAL A 38 13.82 0.12 3.02
CA VAL A 38 14.77 -0.44 4.01
C VAL A 38 14.91 0.48 5.21
N GLY A 39 14.98 1.80 5.00
CA GLY A 39 15.01 2.79 6.07
C GLY A 39 13.78 2.72 6.97
N ILE A 40 12.59 2.48 6.40
CA ILE A 40 11.35 2.24 7.16
C ILE A 40 11.47 0.94 7.96
N ALA A 41 11.84 -0.16 7.29
CA ALA A 41 11.94 -1.48 7.90
C ALA A 41 12.92 -1.48 9.09
N ARG A 42 14.14 -0.98 8.90
CA ARG A 42 15.16 -0.91 9.96
C ARG A 42 14.75 -0.03 11.14
N LYS A 43 13.87 0.95 10.91
CA LYS A 43 13.41 1.85 11.97
C LYS A 43 12.23 1.29 12.76
N PHE A 44 11.29 0.58 12.12
CA PHE A 44 9.98 0.28 12.69
C PHE A 44 9.65 -1.22 12.82
N GLU A 45 10.45 -2.12 12.25
CA GLU A 45 10.15 -3.55 12.24
C GLU A 45 10.11 -4.17 13.65
N ASP A 46 11.04 -3.78 14.53
CA ASP A 46 11.07 -4.29 15.91
C ASP A 46 9.82 -3.85 16.69
N GLU A 47 9.37 -2.60 16.49
CA GLU A 47 8.13 -2.09 17.09
C GLU A 47 6.89 -2.81 16.54
N ARG A 48 6.79 -3.00 15.21
CA ARG A 48 5.72 -3.76 14.58
C ARG A 48 5.60 -5.17 15.16
N ARG A 49 6.73 -5.88 15.32
CA ARG A 49 6.76 -7.23 15.92
C ARG A 49 6.33 -7.22 17.38
N ALA A 50 6.77 -6.23 18.15
CA ALA A 50 6.34 -6.08 19.53
C ALA A 50 4.82 -5.84 19.63
N LEU A 51 4.24 -5.05 18.72
CA LEU A 51 2.79 -4.83 18.64
C LEU A 51 2.03 -6.12 18.28
N LEU A 52 2.53 -6.91 17.33
CA LEU A 52 1.94 -8.22 17.01
C LEU A 52 2.00 -9.19 18.20
N ALA A 53 3.11 -9.23 18.93
CA ALA A 53 3.20 -10.04 20.15
C ALA A 53 2.21 -9.59 21.23
N ARG A 54 1.95 -8.28 21.34
CA ARG A 54 0.90 -7.74 22.23
C ARG A 54 -0.51 -8.14 21.82
N ARG A 55 -0.78 -8.37 20.52
CA ARG A 55 -2.06 -8.94 20.08
C ARG A 55 -2.25 -10.34 20.68
N ASP A 56 -1.23 -11.19 20.61
CA ASP A 56 -1.28 -12.53 21.19
C ASP A 56 -1.46 -12.52 22.71
N GLU A 57 -0.80 -11.58 23.39
CA GLU A 57 -0.97 -11.38 24.84
C GLU A 57 -2.41 -11.01 25.19
N ARG A 58 -2.97 -10.02 24.51
CA ARG A 58 -4.35 -9.57 24.73
C ARG A 58 -5.37 -10.65 24.39
N GLN A 59 -5.14 -11.42 23.33
CA GLN A 59 -6.01 -12.54 22.99
C GLN A 59 -6.03 -13.60 24.11
N ARG A 60 -4.88 -13.90 24.72
CA ARG A 60 -4.81 -14.81 25.88
C ARG A 60 -5.59 -14.30 27.09
N GLU A 61 -5.59 -12.98 27.32
CA GLU A 61 -6.40 -12.38 28.38
C GLU A 61 -7.90 -12.56 28.12
N TRP A 62 -8.34 -12.36 26.88
CA TRP A 62 -9.74 -12.59 26.48
C TRP A 62 -10.15 -14.05 26.56
N ASP A 63 -9.29 -14.96 26.12
CA ASP A 63 -9.53 -16.41 26.22
C ASP A 63 -9.65 -16.86 27.69
N ALA A 64 -8.99 -16.15 28.62
CA ALA A 64 -9.11 -16.36 30.06
C ALA A 64 -10.37 -15.75 30.69
N GLY A 65 -11.25 -15.12 29.89
CA GLY A 65 -12.54 -14.59 30.31
C GLY A 65 -12.58 -13.08 30.53
N ALA A 66 -11.48 -12.35 30.27
CA ALA A 66 -11.55 -10.89 30.19
C ALA A 66 -12.41 -10.46 28.99
N LEU A 67 -13.12 -9.35 29.12
CA LEU A 67 -13.88 -8.76 28.02
C LEU A 67 -13.25 -7.42 27.61
N PRO A 68 -13.30 -7.06 26.32
CA PRO A 68 -12.85 -5.74 25.88
C PRO A 68 -13.74 -4.64 26.46
N ASP A 69 -13.11 -3.56 26.93
CA ASP A 69 -13.78 -2.36 27.42
C ASP A 69 -12.94 -1.11 27.12
N PHE A 70 -13.49 0.08 27.33
CA PHE A 70 -12.77 1.33 27.20
C PHE A 70 -11.64 1.44 28.23
N LEU A 71 -10.45 1.78 27.75
CA LEU A 71 -9.25 1.95 28.58
C LEU A 71 -9.42 3.13 29.55
N PRO A 72 -9.42 2.93 30.88
CA PRO A 72 -9.53 4.04 31.84
C PRO A 72 -8.42 5.09 31.67
N GLU A 73 -7.21 4.67 31.33
CA GLU A 73 -6.03 5.54 31.19
C GLU A 73 -6.10 6.53 30.01
N THR A 74 -7.07 6.37 29.09
CA THR A 74 -7.28 7.28 27.97
C THR A 74 -8.56 8.13 28.10
N SER A 75 -9.16 8.21 29.30
CA SER A 75 -10.37 9.02 29.55
C SER A 75 -10.19 10.47 29.15
N ASP A 76 -9.07 11.09 29.51
CA ASP A 76 -8.83 12.51 29.28
C ASP A 76 -8.75 12.84 27.77
N ILE A 77 -8.34 11.87 26.94
CA ILE A 77 -8.36 12.01 25.48
C ILE A 77 -9.80 11.93 24.96
N ARG A 78 -10.61 10.99 25.47
CA ARG A 78 -12.01 10.83 25.02
C ARG A 78 -12.90 11.99 25.45
N ASP A 79 -12.65 12.54 26.63
CA ASP A 79 -13.42 13.62 27.23
C ASP A 79 -12.90 15.02 26.84
N GLY A 80 -11.76 15.08 26.13
CA GLY A 80 -11.14 16.33 25.68
C GLY A 80 -11.82 16.95 24.46
N ASP A 81 -11.71 18.28 24.34
CA ASP A 81 -12.17 19.04 23.16
C ASP A 81 -11.03 19.16 22.13
N TRP A 82 -10.96 18.21 21.20
CA TRP A 82 -9.97 18.21 20.12
C TRP A 82 -10.57 17.72 18.80
N LYS A 83 -9.86 18.01 17.71
CA LYS A 83 -10.20 17.59 16.34
C LYS A 83 -8.96 17.12 15.62
N ILE A 84 -9.15 16.31 14.58
CA ILE A 84 -8.08 16.00 13.64
C ILE A 84 -7.52 17.28 13.01
N ARG A 85 -6.28 17.22 12.51
CA ARG A 85 -5.58 18.37 11.90
C ARG A 85 -6.38 19.04 10.78
N GLY A 86 -7.10 18.26 9.98
CA GLY A 86 -7.89 18.73 8.85
C GLY A 86 -8.02 17.67 7.77
N VAL A 87 -8.93 17.90 6.82
CA VAL A 87 -9.15 17.03 5.66
C VAL A 87 -8.84 17.81 4.38
N PRO A 88 -7.99 17.30 3.48
CA PRO A 88 -7.70 17.94 2.19
C PRO A 88 -8.96 18.22 1.37
N GLN A 89 -8.93 19.28 0.55
CA GLN A 89 -10.11 19.74 -0.20
C GLN A 89 -10.72 18.66 -1.09
N ASP A 90 -9.89 17.83 -1.74
CA ASP A 90 -10.33 16.78 -2.64
C ASP A 90 -10.89 15.53 -1.92
N LEU A 91 -10.75 15.47 -0.59
CA LEU A 91 -11.33 14.42 0.27
C LEU A 91 -12.52 14.91 1.11
N GLN A 92 -12.97 16.14 0.92
CA GLN A 92 -14.17 16.67 1.59
C GLN A 92 -15.46 15.99 1.09
N LYS A 93 -15.47 15.50 -0.17
CA LYS A 93 -16.58 14.78 -0.77
C LYS A 93 -16.19 13.32 -1.02
N ARG A 94 -16.79 12.41 -0.25
CA ARG A 94 -16.55 10.95 -0.28
C ARG A 94 -17.86 10.19 -0.06
N TRP A 95 -18.91 10.52 -0.81
CA TRP A 95 -20.24 9.92 -0.63
C TRP A 95 -20.28 8.49 -1.15
N VAL A 96 -19.56 8.23 -2.24
CA VAL A 96 -19.43 6.88 -2.81
C VAL A 96 -17.95 6.59 -3.03
N GLU A 97 -17.50 5.46 -2.48
CA GLU A 97 -16.17 4.93 -2.71
C GLU A 97 -16.30 3.56 -3.37
N ILE A 98 -15.55 3.34 -4.45
CA ILE A 98 -15.40 2.04 -5.07
C ILE A 98 -14.08 1.41 -4.60
N THR A 99 -14.06 0.10 -4.43
CA THR A 99 -12.87 -0.66 -4.05
C THR A 99 -12.54 -1.67 -5.15
N GLY A 100 -11.28 -2.02 -5.31
CA GLY A 100 -10.87 -3.01 -6.29
C GLY A 100 -9.36 -3.27 -6.26
N PRO A 101 -8.93 -4.39 -6.86
CA PRO A 101 -7.51 -4.77 -6.87
C PRO A 101 -6.68 -3.74 -7.63
N ALA A 102 -5.38 -3.68 -7.32
CA ALA A 102 -4.38 -2.88 -8.04
C ALA A 102 -4.05 -3.40 -9.46
N GLU A 103 -4.96 -4.12 -10.11
CA GLU A 103 -4.82 -4.62 -11.48
C GLU A 103 -5.13 -3.52 -12.51
N ARG A 104 -4.37 -3.48 -13.60
CA ARG A 104 -4.35 -2.36 -14.55
C ARG A 104 -5.73 -1.99 -15.12
N LYS A 105 -6.45 -2.96 -15.69
CA LYS A 105 -7.79 -2.76 -16.25
C LYS A 105 -8.80 -2.35 -15.17
N MET A 106 -8.69 -2.92 -13.97
CA MET A 106 -9.59 -2.64 -12.85
C MET A 106 -9.38 -1.24 -12.29
N ILE A 107 -8.14 -0.79 -12.15
CA ILE A 107 -7.80 0.59 -11.78
C ILE A 107 -8.47 1.57 -12.76
N ILE A 108 -8.31 1.38 -14.07
CA ILE A 108 -8.88 2.29 -15.08
C ILE A 108 -10.41 2.33 -14.97
N ASN A 109 -11.07 1.16 -14.86
CA ASN A 109 -12.52 1.10 -14.72
C ASN A 109 -13.01 1.76 -13.42
N ALA A 110 -12.32 1.52 -12.30
CA ALA A 110 -12.70 2.07 -11.00
C ALA A 110 -12.54 3.59 -10.96
N LEU A 111 -11.45 4.12 -11.53
CA LEU A 111 -11.24 5.56 -11.69
C LEU A 111 -12.34 6.21 -12.55
N ASN A 112 -12.85 5.49 -13.55
CA ASN A 112 -13.90 5.96 -14.45
C ASN A 112 -15.34 5.66 -13.97
N SER A 113 -15.51 5.10 -12.77
CA SER A 113 -16.82 4.62 -12.30
C SER A 113 -17.83 5.72 -11.97
N GLY A 114 -17.37 6.97 -11.76
CA GLY A 114 -18.18 8.06 -11.22
C GLY A 114 -18.25 8.09 -9.68
N ALA A 115 -17.56 7.18 -8.99
CA ALA A 115 -17.34 7.27 -7.56
C ALA A 115 -16.50 8.51 -7.21
N ASP A 116 -16.64 9.01 -5.98
CA ASP A 116 -15.82 10.12 -5.49
C ASP A 116 -14.38 9.65 -5.25
N VAL A 117 -14.23 8.42 -4.74
CA VAL A 117 -12.96 7.79 -4.39
C VAL A 117 -12.88 6.38 -4.97
N PHE A 118 -11.69 6.00 -5.41
CA PHE A 118 -11.28 4.63 -5.66
C PHE A 118 -10.19 4.24 -4.66
N MET A 119 -10.43 3.17 -3.91
CA MET A 119 -9.41 2.53 -3.08
C MET A 119 -8.75 1.40 -3.87
N ALA A 120 -7.53 1.63 -4.34
CA ALA A 120 -6.69 0.61 -4.95
C ALA A 120 -6.13 -0.31 -3.86
N ASP A 121 -6.44 -1.58 -3.99
CA ASP A 121 -6.24 -2.56 -2.93
C ASP A 121 -5.06 -3.49 -3.21
N PHE A 122 -4.12 -3.54 -2.26
CA PHE A 122 -3.06 -4.55 -2.17
C PHE A 122 -3.36 -5.61 -1.10
N GLU A 123 -4.54 -5.54 -0.49
CA GLU A 123 -4.93 -6.33 0.66
C GLU A 123 -6.02 -7.35 0.29
N ASP A 124 -7.18 -7.38 0.96
CA ASP A 124 -8.15 -8.49 0.83
C ASP A 124 -8.68 -8.75 -0.60
N ALA A 125 -8.71 -7.75 -1.49
CA ALA A 125 -9.18 -7.92 -2.87
C ALA A 125 -8.08 -8.33 -3.86
N LEU A 126 -6.82 -8.45 -3.42
CA LEU A 126 -5.69 -8.81 -4.26
C LEU A 126 -4.99 -10.05 -3.71
N SER A 127 -4.88 -11.11 -4.51
CA SER A 127 -3.96 -12.21 -4.17
C SER A 127 -2.52 -11.65 -4.20
N PRO A 128 -1.76 -11.72 -3.09
CA PRO A 128 -0.47 -11.04 -2.96
C PRO A 128 0.66 -11.87 -3.61
N THR A 129 0.48 -12.28 -4.87
CA THR A 129 1.57 -12.84 -5.66
C THR A 129 2.60 -11.74 -5.93
N TRP A 130 3.87 -12.12 -6.07
CA TRP A 130 4.94 -11.16 -6.37
C TRP A 130 4.60 -10.27 -7.57
N SER A 131 4.11 -10.87 -8.65
CA SER A 131 3.76 -10.13 -9.86
C SER A 131 2.63 -9.13 -9.63
N ASN A 132 1.57 -9.53 -8.93
CA ASN A 132 0.44 -8.63 -8.63
C ASN A 132 0.88 -7.41 -7.82
N LEU A 133 1.77 -7.61 -6.85
CA LEU A 133 2.26 -6.55 -5.98
C LEU A 133 3.15 -5.56 -6.75
N VAL A 134 4.14 -6.06 -7.48
CA VAL A 134 5.06 -5.20 -8.24
C VAL A 134 4.37 -4.51 -9.41
N GLU A 135 3.55 -5.24 -10.17
CA GLU A 135 2.75 -4.66 -11.26
C GLU A 135 1.70 -3.68 -10.75
N GLY A 136 1.12 -3.92 -9.58
CA GLY A 136 0.23 -2.96 -8.94
C GLY A 136 0.93 -1.63 -8.68
N GLN A 137 2.16 -1.65 -8.16
CA GLN A 137 2.96 -0.43 -7.98
C GLN A 137 3.27 0.26 -9.32
N ILE A 138 3.60 -0.50 -10.36
CA ILE A 138 3.82 0.02 -11.72
C ILE A 138 2.55 0.67 -12.27
N ASN A 139 1.38 0.06 -12.08
CA ASN A 139 0.10 0.60 -12.53
C ASN A 139 -0.19 1.96 -11.86
N LEU A 140 0.09 2.07 -10.56
CA LEU A 140 -0.09 3.34 -9.83
C LEU A 140 0.92 4.40 -10.24
N LEU A 141 2.18 4.02 -10.49
CA LEU A 141 3.20 4.90 -11.07
C LEU A 141 2.73 5.43 -12.44
N ASP A 142 2.25 4.55 -13.32
CA ASP A 142 1.75 4.90 -14.64
C ASP A 142 0.53 5.84 -14.55
N TYR A 143 -0.35 5.66 -13.57
CA TYR A 143 -1.48 6.58 -13.36
C TYR A 143 -0.99 8.00 -13.05
N TRP A 144 -0.05 8.14 -12.11
CA TRP A 144 0.46 9.45 -11.72
C TRP A 144 1.36 10.07 -12.79
N SER A 145 2.05 9.28 -13.62
CA SER A 145 2.80 9.76 -14.79
C SER A 145 1.93 10.02 -16.03
N ALA A 146 0.61 9.78 -15.95
CA ALA A 146 -0.33 9.89 -17.07
C ALA A 146 -0.02 8.95 -18.25
N GLN A 147 0.48 7.75 -17.95
CA GLN A 147 0.84 6.69 -18.89
C GLN A 147 -0.02 5.43 -18.75
N ILE A 148 -0.96 5.39 -17.80
CA ILE A 148 -1.83 4.22 -17.62
C ILE A 148 -2.84 4.10 -18.77
N SER A 149 -2.78 2.98 -19.48
CA SER A 149 -3.75 2.57 -20.49
C SER A 149 -3.74 1.04 -20.60
N PHE A 150 -4.81 0.47 -21.13
CA PHE A 150 -4.91 -0.97 -21.32
C PHE A 150 -5.68 -1.28 -22.60
N THR A 151 -5.17 -2.20 -23.40
CA THR A 151 -5.89 -2.77 -24.55
C THR A 151 -6.17 -4.22 -24.25
N ASP A 152 -7.46 -4.57 -24.24
CA ASP A 152 -7.90 -5.93 -24.00
C ASP A 152 -7.44 -6.83 -25.16
N PRO A 153 -6.61 -7.86 -24.90
CA PRO A 153 -6.00 -8.65 -25.97
C PRO A 153 -7.00 -9.54 -26.71
N GLU A 154 -8.14 -9.86 -26.09
CA GLU A 154 -9.17 -10.72 -26.69
C GLU A 154 -10.14 -9.91 -27.56
N THR A 155 -10.56 -8.75 -27.07
CA THR A 155 -11.59 -7.92 -27.71
C THR A 155 -11.02 -6.76 -28.52
N GLY A 156 -9.74 -6.40 -28.32
CA GLY A 156 -9.10 -5.22 -28.90
C GLY A 156 -9.60 -3.90 -28.31
N LYS A 157 -10.45 -3.92 -27.28
CA LYS A 157 -11.01 -2.71 -26.68
C LYS A 157 -9.95 -1.95 -25.89
N ALA A 158 -9.79 -0.66 -26.19
CA ALA A 158 -8.89 0.23 -25.46
C ALA A 158 -9.59 0.86 -24.24
N TYR A 159 -8.82 1.01 -23.16
CA TYR A 159 -9.23 1.60 -21.89
C TYR A 159 -8.22 2.68 -21.49
N GLU A 160 -8.74 3.86 -21.22
CA GLU A 160 -7.97 5.04 -20.80
C GLU A 160 -8.69 5.73 -19.63
N VAL A 161 -7.95 6.49 -18.84
CA VAL A 161 -8.54 7.27 -17.74
C VAL A 161 -9.23 8.51 -18.31
N GLY A 162 -10.49 8.71 -17.93
CA GLY A 162 -11.31 9.83 -18.36
C GLY A 162 -10.92 11.16 -17.71
N PRO A 163 -11.60 12.27 -18.09
CA PRO A 163 -11.23 13.62 -17.66
C PRO A 163 -11.54 13.94 -16.19
N ALA A 164 -12.38 13.13 -15.54
CA ALA A 164 -12.80 13.34 -14.16
C ALA A 164 -12.68 12.03 -13.34
N PRO A 165 -11.45 11.54 -13.11
CA PRO A 165 -11.27 10.29 -12.37
C PRO A 165 -11.60 10.47 -10.88
N ALA A 166 -12.04 9.38 -10.26
CA ALA A 166 -12.16 9.28 -8.80
C ALA A 166 -10.82 9.57 -8.11
N LYS A 167 -10.87 10.06 -6.86
CA LYS A 167 -9.65 10.26 -6.06
C LYS A 167 -9.07 8.94 -5.62
N LEU A 168 -7.75 8.80 -5.67
CA LEU A 168 -7.07 7.55 -5.38
C LEU A 168 -6.64 7.48 -3.91
N LEU A 169 -7.10 6.44 -3.23
CA LEU A 169 -6.55 5.97 -1.95
C LEU A 169 -5.88 4.62 -2.17
N VAL A 170 -4.79 4.34 -1.48
CA VAL A 170 -4.12 3.03 -1.52
C VAL A 170 -4.33 2.29 -0.21
N ARG A 171 -4.76 1.03 -0.28
CA ARG A 171 -4.82 0.15 0.88
C ARG A 171 -3.64 -0.83 0.86
N PRO A 172 -2.59 -0.60 1.68
CA PRO A 172 -1.50 -1.56 1.83
C PRO A 172 -1.97 -2.80 2.59
N ARG A 173 -1.17 -3.88 2.54
CA ARG A 173 -1.36 -5.05 3.41
C ARG A 173 -1.32 -4.68 4.89
N GLY A 174 -2.07 -5.41 5.72
CA GLY A 174 -2.09 -5.23 7.18
C GLY A 174 -0.81 -5.68 7.88
N TRP A 175 -0.65 -5.27 9.14
CA TRP A 175 0.60 -5.50 9.89
C TRP A 175 1.05 -6.96 10.01
N HIS A 176 0.14 -7.91 9.93
CA HIS A 176 0.43 -9.34 10.09
C HIS A 176 0.99 -10.02 8.82
N LEU A 177 0.89 -9.38 7.65
CA LEU A 177 1.29 -9.99 6.38
C LEU A 177 2.77 -9.72 6.06
N PRO A 178 3.58 -10.76 5.80
CA PRO A 178 4.93 -10.59 5.29
C PRO A 178 4.95 -10.32 3.78
N GLU A 179 6.07 -9.78 3.31
CA GLU A 179 6.53 -9.86 1.93
C GLU A 179 7.65 -10.90 1.87
N GLU A 180 7.35 -12.09 1.35
CA GLU A 180 8.29 -13.20 1.33
C GLU A 180 9.28 -13.16 0.16
N HIS A 181 9.16 -12.19 -0.75
CA HIS A 181 10.07 -12.04 -1.88
C HIS A 181 11.17 -11.00 -1.62
N VAL A 182 11.06 -10.21 -0.54
CA VAL A 182 12.05 -9.18 -0.19
C VAL A 182 12.50 -9.38 1.24
N TYR A 183 13.80 -9.59 1.41
CA TYR A 183 14.43 -9.72 2.72
C TYR A 183 15.31 -8.52 3.01
N VAL A 184 15.26 -8.05 4.25
CA VAL A 184 16.12 -6.99 4.78
C VAL A 184 16.83 -7.53 6.01
N ASP A 185 18.16 -7.53 5.98
CA ASP A 185 19.02 -8.02 7.06
C ASP A 185 18.66 -9.46 7.50
N GLY A 186 18.32 -10.30 6.52
CA GLY A 186 18.00 -11.73 6.71
C GLY A 186 16.58 -12.02 7.19
N ARG A 187 15.69 -11.02 7.27
CA ARG A 187 14.27 -11.20 7.66
C ARG A 187 13.33 -10.79 6.52
N PRO A 188 12.17 -11.47 6.36
CA PRO A 188 11.17 -11.02 5.38
C PRO A 188 10.66 -9.63 5.76
N LEU A 189 10.52 -8.77 4.76
CA LEU A 189 9.98 -7.42 4.92
C LEU A 189 8.49 -7.50 5.32
N ALA A 190 7.97 -6.51 6.06
CA ALA A 190 6.53 -6.42 6.27
C ALA A 190 5.84 -5.94 4.99
N GLY A 191 4.77 -6.62 4.56
CA GLY A 191 4.04 -6.25 3.35
C GLY A 191 3.55 -4.79 3.38
N ALA A 192 3.07 -4.35 4.54
CA ALA A 192 2.67 -2.96 4.79
C ALA A 192 3.79 -1.94 4.47
N PHE A 193 5.05 -2.23 4.80
CA PHE A 193 6.18 -1.34 4.54
C PHE A 193 6.53 -1.29 3.05
N MET A 194 6.46 -2.43 2.35
CA MET A 194 6.66 -2.46 0.90
C MET A 194 5.58 -1.65 0.18
N ASP A 195 4.31 -1.95 0.48
CA ASP A 195 3.17 -1.38 -0.24
C ASP A 195 3.07 0.14 -0.04
N PHE A 196 3.19 0.59 1.22
CA PHE A 196 3.26 2.01 1.56
C PHE A 196 4.51 2.65 0.97
N GLY A 197 5.68 2.06 1.21
CA GLY A 197 6.97 2.69 0.92
C GLY A 197 7.17 2.92 -0.57
N LEU A 198 6.86 1.92 -1.40
CA LEU A 198 6.93 2.05 -2.85
C LEU A 198 5.92 3.06 -3.39
N TYR A 199 4.65 2.97 -2.97
CA TYR A 199 3.64 3.91 -3.47
C TYR A 199 3.98 5.35 -3.08
N PHE A 200 4.34 5.58 -1.81
CA PHE A 200 4.69 6.90 -1.32
C PHE A 200 5.92 7.47 -2.04
N PHE A 201 7.01 6.69 -2.15
CA PHE A 201 8.25 7.12 -2.76
C PHE A 201 8.04 7.58 -4.21
N HIS A 202 7.34 6.77 -5.00
CA HIS A 202 7.15 7.02 -6.42
C HIS A 202 6.12 8.11 -6.71
N ASN A 203 5.08 8.22 -5.89
CA ASN A 203 3.87 8.96 -6.29
C ASN A 203 3.60 10.22 -5.48
N ALA A 204 4.15 10.38 -4.27
CA ALA A 204 3.76 11.50 -3.38
C ALA A 204 3.99 12.87 -4.03
N LYS A 205 5.13 13.08 -4.70
CA LYS A 205 5.42 14.35 -5.39
C LYS A 205 4.47 14.59 -6.55
N ALA A 206 4.21 13.56 -7.36
CA ALA A 206 3.34 13.66 -8.52
C ALA A 206 1.88 13.88 -8.11
N SER A 207 1.39 13.21 -7.06
CA SER A 207 0.04 13.40 -6.54
C SER A 207 -0.18 14.81 -5.99
N LEU A 208 0.80 15.33 -5.23
CA LEU A 208 0.76 16.70 -4.73
C LEU A 208 0.78 17.74 -5.85
N ALA A 209 1.62 17.55 -6.86
CA ALA A 209 1.71 18.44 -8.02
C ALA A 209 0.39 18.51 -8.82
N LYS A 210 -0.43 17.44 -8.79
CA LYS A 210 -1.78 17.41 -9.38
C LYS A 210 -2.89 17.91 -8.44
N GLY A 211 -2.55 18.51 -7.30
CA GLY A 211 -3.51 19.06 -6.34
C GLY A 211 -4.26 17.99 -5.53
N SER A 212 -3.70 16.78 -5.42
CA SER A 212 -4.19 15.70 -4.57
C SER A 212 -3.12 15.35 -3.52
N GLY A 213 -3.07 14.11 -3.02
CA GLY A 213 -2.08 13.69 -2.04
C GLY A 213 -1.85 12.18 -1.96
N PRO A 214 -0.79 11.75 -1.27
CA PRO A 214 -0.52 10.34 -1.01
C PRO A 214 -1.47 9.84 0.10
N TYR A 215 -2.66 9.40 -0.28
CA TYR A 215 -3.71 8.98 0.66
C TYR A 215 -3.74 7.46 0.85
N PHE A 216 -4.00 7.03 2.08
CA PHE A 216 -3.96 5.62 2.47
C PHE A 216 -5.23 5.19 3.23
N TYR A 217 -5.58 3.93 3.06
CA TYR A 217 -6.58 3.22 3.86
C TYR A 217 -5.85 2.18 4.72
N LEU A 218 -5.83 2.33 6.05
CA LEU A 218 -5.06 1.43 6.92
C LEU A 218 -5.94 0.28 7.44
N PRO A 219 -5.64 -1.00 7.11
CA PRO A 219 -6.50 -2.12 7.47
C PRO A 219 -6.12 -2.76 8.81
N LYS A 220 -7.12 -3.40 9.43
CA LYS A 220 -6.94 -4.42 10.48
C LYS A 220 -6.04 -3.98 11.67
N LEU A 221 -6.16 -2.71 12.06
CA LEU A 221 -5.57 -2.21 13.30
C LEU A 221 -6.37 -2.76 14.49
N GLU A 222 -5.67 -3.19 15.53
CA GLU A 222 -6.27 -3.76 16.75
C GLU A 222 -5.99 -2.93 18.00
N SER A 223 -5.25 -1.83 17.88
CA SER A 223 -5.00 -0.92 18.99
C SER A 223 -4.61 0.48 18.53
N HIS A 224 -4.75 1.47 19.42
CA HIS A 224 -4.29 2.84 19.14
C HIS A 224 -2.77 2.95 19.11
N GLN A 225 -2.02 1.99 19.67
CA GLN A 225 -0.56 1.97 19.56
C GLN A 225 -0.07 1.52 18.18
N GLU A 226 -0.94 0.91 17.37
CA GLU A 226 -0.65 0.57 15.98
C GLU A 226 -0.98 1.71 15.01
N ALA A 227 -1.61 2.79 15.48
CA ALA A 227 -2.00 3.98 14.72
C ALA A 227 -0.95 5.09 14.83
#